data_AF-A0A4S8L7M9-F1
#
_entry.id   AF-A0A4S8L7M9-F1
#
_cell.length_a   1.000
_cell.length_b   1.000
_cell.length_c   1.000
_cell.angle_alpha   90.00
_cell.angle_beta   90.00
_cell.angle_gamma   90.00
#
_symmetry.space_group_name_H-M   'P 1'
#
loop_
_entity.id
_entity.type
_entity.pdbx_description
1 polymer ?
#
loop_
_entity_poly.entity_id
_entity_poly.type
_entity_poly.pdbx_seq_one_letter_code
_entity_poly.pdbx_strand_id
1 'polypeptide(L)'
;YAHFKMPPDIIKEAGVIKYHYHCRFYPDRYVTRARHDDATSNLVHHATKQCPSLNNHDKSGQLTVAEFAHGSIYSPALLCVHYIEWFCVNYHPLMIVEDAPYRKILKMFNTKVDI
;
A
#
# COMPACT_ATOMS: atom_id res chain seq x y z
N TYR A 1 13.51 4.31 4.02
CA TYR A 1 14.44 5.36 3.53
C TYR A 1 13.87 6.21 2.40
N ALA A 2 13.05 5.70 1.46
CA ALA A 2 12.48 6.49 0.34
C ALA A 2 11.67 7.74 0.74
N HIS A 3 11.16 7.77 1.98
CA HIS A 3 10.44 8.91 2.56
C HIS A 3 11.32 10.14 2.87
N PHE A 4 12.63 9.95 2.96
CA PHE A 4 13.58 11.00 3.34
C PHE A 4 14.41 11.46 2.14
N LYS A 5 14.86 12.71 2.16
CA LYS A 5 15.79 13.25 1.17
C LYS A 5 17.17 12.59 1.38
N MET A 6 17.75 12.09 0.30
CA MET A 6 19.10 11.53 0.28
C MET A 6 20.02 12.41 -0.57
N PRO A 7 21.30 12.59 -0.18
CA PRO A 7 21.91 12.12 1.06
C PRO A 7 21.44 12.92 2.29
N PRO A 8 21.51 12.33 3.51
CA PRO A 8 21.19 13.04 4.75
C PRO A 8 22.31 14.01 5.13
N ASP A 9 21.95 15.07 5.86
CA ASP A 9 22.93 16.05 6.33
C ASP A 9 23.73 15.47 7.50
N ILE A 10 25.04 15.69 7.48
CA ILE A 10 25.97 15.15 8.49
C ILE A 10 26.35 16.27 9.45
N ILE A 11 25.96 16.14 10.71
CA ILE A 11 26.23 17.12 11.75
C ILE A 11 27.13 16.49 12.82
N LYS A 12 28.11 17.24 13.30
CA LYS A 12 28.93 16.88 14.46
C LYS A 12 28.46 17.69 15.65
N GLU A 13 27.82 17.03 16.61
CA GLU A 13 27.41 17.64 17.89
C GLU A 13 28.10 16.90 19.02
N ALA A 14 28.76 17.64 19.91
CA ALA A 14 29.42 17.11 21.11
C ALA A 14 30.37 15.91 20.84
N GLY A 15 31.08 15.93 19.72
CA GLY A 15 32.01 14.86 19.32
C GLY A 15 31.34 13.63 18.68
N VAL A 16 30.01 13.58 18.61
CA VAL A 16 29.24 12.50 17.99
C VAL A 16 28.79 12.92 16.59
N ILE A 17 29.05 12.07 15.60
CA ILE A 17 28.53 12.25 14.24
C ILE A 17 27.06 11.81 14.24
N LYS A 18 26.17 12.71 13.84
CA LYS A 18 24.73 12.47 13.68
C LYS A 18 24.31 12.75 12.23
N TYR A 19 23.30 12.03 11.77
CA TYR A 19 22.66 12.19 10.48
C TYR A 19 21.29 12.84 10.67
N HIS A 20 21.01 13.89 9.90
CA HIS A 20 19.72 14.54 9.82
C HIS A 20 18.98 14.05 8.56
N TYR A 21 17.93 13.26 8.78
CA TYR A 21 17.06 12.77 7.73
C TYR A 21 15.86 13.71 7.60
N HIS A 22 15.90 14.60 6.59
CA HIS A 22 14.80 15.51 6.28
C HIS A 22 13.66 14.77 5.59
N CYS A 23 12.42 15.04 6.01
CA CYS A 23 11.23 14.54 5.34
C CYS A 23 11.14 15.10 3.91
N ARG A 24 10.82 14.26 2.93
CA ARG A 24 10.68 14.71 1.53
C ARG A 24 9.50 15.65 1.30
N PHE A 25 8.43 15.49 2.09
CA PHE A 25 7.18 16.25 1.93
C PHE A 25 7.15 17.53 2.78
N TYR A 26 7.84 17.52 3.92
CA TYR A 26 7.94 18.65 4.85
C TYR A 26 9.41 18.87 5.23
N PRO A 27 10.18 19.61 4.41
CA PRO A 27 11.63 19.76 4.59
C PRO A 27 12.05 20.31 5.96
N ASP A 28 11.18 21.09 6.61
CA ASP A 28 11.41 21.67 7.93
C ASP A 28 11.43 20.62 9.05
N ARG A 29 10.86 19.42 8.82
CA ARG A 29 10.90 18.31 9.77
C ARG A 29 12.04 17.36 9.44
N TYR A 30 12.83 17.02 10.44
CA TYR A 30 13.92 16.05 10.33
C TYR A 30 13.92 15.07 11.50
N VAL A 31 14.51 13.90 11.26
CA VAL A 31 14.79 12.89 12.27
C VAL A 31 16.29 12.75 12.41
N THR A 32 16.79 12.84 13.63
CA THR A 32 18.21 12.70 13.94
C THR A 32 18.55 11.27 14.30
N ARG A 33 19.66 10.75 13.77
CA ARG A 33 20.19 9.41 14.09
C ARG A 33 21.70 9.49 14.30
N ALA A 34 22.22 8.92 15.38
CA ALA A 34 23.66 8.86 15.59
C ALA A 34 24.32 7.88 14.60
N ARG A 35 25.57 8.12 14.22
CA ARG A 35 26.27 7.27 13.24
C ARG A 35 26.43 5.82 13.69
N HIS A 36 26.55 5.59 14.98
CA HIS A 36 26.74 4.27 15.59
C HIS A 36 25.42 3.61 16.00
N ASP A 37 24.28 4.27 15.77
CA ASP A 37 22.97 3.72 16.10
C ASP A 37 22.43 2.95 14.88
N ASP A 38 22.24 1.64 15.01
CA ASP A 38 21.69 0.79 13.95
C ASP A 38 20.15 0.72 13.94
N ALA A 39 19.49 1.30 14.95
CA ALA A 39 18.05 1.32 15.01
C ALA A 39 17.45 2.27 13.95
N THR A 40 16.37 1.82 13.32
CA THR A 40 15.61 2.60 12.33
C THR A 40 14.20 2.94 12.80
N SER A 41 13.89 2.69 14.08
CA SER A 41 12.55 2.82 14.65
C SER A 41 12.01 4.25 14.61
N ASN A 42 12.86 5.24 14.88
CA ASN A 42 12.53 6.67 14.76
C ASN A 42 12.21 7.08 13.32
N LEU A 43 12.99 6.63 12.33
CA LEU A 43 12.74 6.88 10.91
C LEU A 43 11.42 6.25 10.47
N VAL A 44 11.14 5.01 10.88
CA VAL A 44 9.88 4.31 10.57
C VAL A 44 8.71 5.03 11.22
N HIS A 45 8.81 5.36 12.51
CA HIS A 45 7.74 6.04 13.24
C HIS A 45 7.37 7.39 12.61
N HIS A 46 8.38 8.17 12.19
CA HIS A 46 8.12 9.41 11.46
C HIS A 46 7.37 9.15 10.16
N ALA A 47 7.88 8.23 9.33
CA ALA A 47 7.29 7.92 8.03
C ALA A 47 5.84 7.43 8.19
N THR A 48 5.57 6.47 9.07
CA THR A 48 4.27 5.78 9.10
C THR A 48 3.23 6.41 10.02
N LYS A 49 3.63 7.15 11.07
CA LYS A 49 2.69 7.63 12.10
C LYS A 49 2.63 9.15 12.24
N GLN A 50 3.73 9.85 11.97
CA GLN A 50 3.80 11.30 12.24
C GLN A 50 3.73 12.15 10.98
N CYS A 51 4.10 11.61 9.82
CA CYS A 51 4.16 12.39 8.60
C CYS A 51 2.75 12.67 8.05
N PRO A 52 2.33 13.95 7.94
CA PRO A 52 1.01 14.31 7.44
C PRO A 52 0.75 13.83 6.01
N SER A 53 1.79 13.65 5.20
CA SER A 53 1.63 13.18 3.82
C SER A 53 1.11 11.74 3.74
N LEU A 54 1.35 10.92 4.76
CA LEU A 54 0.80 9.57 4.87
C LEU A 54 -0.51 9.55 5.69
N ASN A 55 -0.62 10.40 6.72
CA ASN A 55 -1.82 10.50 7.55
C ASN A 55 -3.03 11.19 6.88
N ASN A 56 -2.85 11.87 5.76
CA ASN A 56 -3.96 12.50 5.02
C ASN A 56 -4.76 11.50 4.18
N HIS A 57 -4.29 10.26 4.00
CA HIS A 57 -5.05 9.20 3.32
C HIS A 57 -6.20 8.68 4.18
N ASP A 58 -5.99 8.55 5.49
CA ASP A 58 -7.03 8.09 6.43
C ASP A 58 -8.20 9.09 6.58
N LYS A 59 -7.97 10.38 6.30
CA LYS A 59 -8.97 11.45 6.50
C LYS A 59 -9.84 11.77 5.29
N SER A 60 -9.38 11.48 4.08
CA SER A 60 -10.11 11.79 2.84
C SER A 60 -11.04 10.65 2.39
N GLY A 61 -10.94 9.46 3.00
CA GLY A 61 -11.62 8.25 2.53
C GLY A 61 -11.18 7.83 1.12
N GLN A 62 -10.10 8.42 0.60
CA GLN A 62 -9.64 8.24 -0.76
C GLN A 62 -8.46 7.27 -0.73
N LEU A 63 -8.74 6.01 -1.11
CA LEU A 63 -7.73 4.97 -1.27
C LEU A 63 -6.58 5.49 -2.14
N THR A 64 -5.35 5.33 -1.67
CA THR A 64 -4.16 5.57 -2.49
C THR A 64 -4.24 4.76 -3.78
N VAL A 65 -3.57 5.18 -4.85
CA VAL A 65 -3.45 4.36 -6.08
C VAL A 65 -2.88 2.98 -5.75
N ALA A 66 -2.07 2.85 -4.70
CA ALA A 66 -1.58 1.58 -4.18
C ALA A 66 -2.67 0.76 -3.46
N GLU A 67 -3.61 1.37 -2.75
CA GLU A 67 -4.77 0.69 -2.14
C GLU A 67 -5.89 0.37 -3.15
N PHE A 68 -6.08 1.22 -4.17
CA PHE A 68 -6.88 0.91 -5.34
C PHE A 68 -6.24 -0.21 -6.18
N ALA A 69 -4.89 -0.25 -6.26
CA ALA A 69 -4.13 -1.33 -6.88
C ALA A 69 -4.02 -2.59 -5.99
N HIS A 70 -4.11 -2.44 -4.67
CA HIS A 70 -4.43 -3.53 -3.73
C HIS A 70 -5.92 -3.81 -3.71
N GLY A 71 -6.68 -3.21 -4.63
CA GLY A 71 -8.10 -3.37 -4.80
C GLY A 71 -8.43 -4.84 -4.75
N SER A 72 -8.93 -5.26 -3.59
CA SER A 72 -9.90 -6.31 -3.40
C SER A 72 -9.84 -6.84 -1.98
N ILE A 73 -11.02 -6.96 -1.38
CA ILE A 73 -11.31 -7.97 -0.36
C ILE A 73 -11.35 -9.34 -1.07
N TYR A 74 -10.43 -9.60 -2.00
CA TYR A 74 -10.42 -10.82 -2.79
C TYR A 74 -9.88 -11.91 -1.88
N SER A 75 -10.80 -12.68 -1.36
CA SER A 75 -10.52 -14.00 -0.85
C SER A 75 -11.05 -14.99 -1.88
N PRO A 76 -10.27 -16.01 -2.27
CA PRO A 76 -10.77 -17.12 -3.09
C PRO A 76 -12.06 -17.73 -2.51
N ALA A 77 -12.16 -17.79 -1.18
CA ALA A 77 -13.36 -18.28 -0.50
C ALA A 77 -14.56 -17.35 -0.70
N LEU A 78 -14.38 -16.02 -0.59
CA LEU A 78 -15.47 -15.05 -0.81
C LEU A 78 -15.94 -15.05 -2.27
N LEU A 79 -15.01 -15.18 -3.21
CA LEU A 79 -15.35 -15.31 -4.63
C LEU A 79 -16.23 -16.54 -4.88
N CYS A 80 -15.87 -17.70 -4.32
CA CYS A 80 -16.67 -18.92 -4.43
C CYS A 80 -18.07 -18.75 -3.84
N VAL A 81 -18.19 -18.10 -2.69
CA VAL A 81 -19.49 -17.82 -2.06
C VAL A 81 -20.37 -16.97 -2.96
N HIS A 82 -19.84 -15.86 -3.50
CA HIS A 82 -20.61 -15.01 -4.40
C HIS A 82 -21.00 -15.71 -5.71
N TYR A 83 -20.16 -16.62 -6.22
CA TYR A 83 -20.55 -17.44 -7.37
C TYR A 83 -21.72 -18.37 -7.05
N ILE A 84 -21.64 -19.10 -5.94
CA ILE A 84 -22.72 -20.00 -5.50
C ILE A 84 -24.00 -19.20 -5.28
N GLU A 85 -23.92 -18.05 -4.62
CA GLU A 85 -25.06 -17.15 -4.42
C GLU A 85 -25.67 -16.70 -5.74
N TRP A 86 -24.85 -16.24 -6.69
CA TRP A 86 -25.32 -15.81 -8.00
C TRP A 86 -26.01 -16.95 -8.77
N PHE A 87 -25.45 -18.16 -8.73
CA PHE A 87 -26.03 -19.34 -9.37
C PHE A 87 -27.34 -19.78 -8.72
N CYS A 88 -27.37 -19.85 -7.39
CA CYS A 88 -28.54 -20.31 -6.63
C CYS A 88 -29.71 -19.32 -6.69
N VAL A 89 -29.44 -18.01 -6.59
CA VAL A 89 -30.50 -16.99 -6.55
C VAL A 89 -31.12 -16.75 -7.93
N ASN A 90 -30.33 -16.87 -9.00
CA ASN A 90 -30.76 -16.52 -10.36
C ASN A 90 -30.98 -17.75 -11.25
N TYR A 91 -30.91 -18.97 -10.70
CA TYR A 91 -31.07 -20.23 -11.43
C TYR A 91 -30.10 -20.37 -12.61
N HIS A 92 -28.88 -19.83 -12.48
CA HIS A 92 -27.87 -19.97 -13.53
C HIS A 92 -27.24 -21.36 -13.50
N PRO A 93 -27.13 -22.05 -14.64
CA PRO A 93 -26.39 -23.31 -14.72
C PRO A 93 -24.92 -23.08 -14.38
N LEU A 94 -24.32 -24.01 -13.62
CA LEU A 94 -22.87 -23.97 -13.31
C LEU A 94 -22.00 -23.97 -14.57
N MET A 95 -22.51 -24.50 -15.69
CA MET A 95 -21.84 -24.46 -16.99
C MET A 95 -21.59 -23.04 -17.55
N ILE A 96 -22.19 -21.99 -16.99
CA ILE A 96 -21.94 -20.60 -17.44
C ILE A 96 -20.46 -20.20 -17.32
N VAL A 97 -19.68 -20.84 -16.44
CA VAL A 97 -18.22 -20.63 -16.34
C VAL A 97 -17.47 -21.03 -17.62
N GLU A 98 -18.08 -21.85 -18.47
CA GLU A 98 -17.55 -22.24 -19.77
C GLU A 98 -17.92 -21.26 -20.89
N ASP A 99 -18.83 -20.33 -20.63
CA ASP A 99 -19.35 -19.43 -21.66
C ASP A 99 -18.32 -18.37 -22.08
N ALA A 100 -18.12 -18.21 -23.38
CA ALA A 100 -17.07 -17.38 -23.95
C ALA A 100 -17.22 -15.88 -23.64
N PRO A 101 -18.42 -15.26 -23.71
CA PRO A 101 -18.66 -13.88 -23.28
C PRO A 101 -18.37 -13.69 -21.79
N TYR A 102 -18.75 -14.65 -20.95
CA TYR A 102 -18.51 -14.59 -19.53
C TYR A 102 -17.00 -14.64 -19.20
N ARG A 103 -16.24 -15.54 -19.83
CA ARG A 103 -14.77 -15.56 -19.73
C ARG A 103 -14.12 -14.26 -20.21
N LYS A 104 -14.65 -13.63 -21.27
CA LYS A 104 -14.16 -12.32 -21.75
C LYS A 104 -14.37 -11.22 -20.71
N ILE A 105 -15.52 -11.20 -20.04
CA ILE A 105 -15.82 -10.27 -18.95
C ILE A 105 -14.84 -10.47 -17.78
N LEU A 106 -14.56 -11.73 -17.40
CA LEU A 106 -13.56 -12.03 -16.36
C LEU A 106 -12.16 -11.56 -16.73
N LYS A 107 -11.73 -11.77 -17.99
CA LYS A 107 -10.43 -11.30 -18.49
C LYS A 107 -10.34 -9.77 -18.61
N MET A 108 -11.47 -9.08 -18.81
CA MET A 108 -11.54 -7.60 -18.73
C MET A 108 -11.30 -7.11 -17.30
N PHE A 109 -11.92 -7.75 -16.30
CA PHE A 109 -11.77 -7.35 -14.90
C PHE A 109 -10.40 -7.71 -14.31
N ASN A 110 -9.79 -8.80 -14.76
CA ASN A 110 -8.47 -9.20 -14.33
C ASN A 110 -7.70 -9.84 -15.49
N THR A 111 -6.72 -9.10 -16.01
CA THR A 111 -5.90 -9.54 -17.15
C THR A 111 -4.99 -10.73 -16.86
N LYS A 112 -4.82 -11.10 -15.58
CA LYS A 112 -4.00 -12.26 -15.14
C LYS A 112 -4.79 -13.55 -15.00
N VAL A 113 -6.11 -13.52 -15.25
CA VAL A 113 -6.97 -14.69 -15.14
C VAL A 113 -6.74 -15.62 -16.32
N ASP A 114 -6.27 -16.84 -16.03
CA ASP A 114 -6.04 -17.90 -17.01
C ASP A 114 -7.21 -18.91 -16.96
N ILE A 115 -8.08 -18.86 -17.98
CA ILE A 115 -9.30 -19.69 -18.17
C ILE A 115 -9.35 -20.14 -19.62
#